data_AF-A0A8C6HD53-F1
#
_entry.id   AF-A0A8C6HD53-F1
#
_cell.length_a   1.000
_cell.length_b   1.000
_cell.length_c   1.000
_cell.angle_alpha   90.00
_cell.angle_beta   90.00
_cell.angle_gamma   90.00
#
_symmetry.space_group_name_H-M   'P 1'
#
loop_
_entity.id
_entity.type
_entity.pdbx_description
1 polymer ?
#
loop_
_entity_poly.entity_id
_entity_poly.type
_entity_poly.pdbx_seq_one_letter_code
_entity_poly.pdbx_strand_id
1 'polypeptide(L)'
;QLWIRSCPKQNDSFKEDTMNVNSPPTLMKLASQRLLREEALAISALKELPNMLFPMMFEEAFINGHTKILKAMIPLWPFPYFFLGMMIKNLTLDTLKDVLQGIDILISKVVHSRCKLKEIKWKNTDYGLQGIWPGSHEVDGLSEFMEQKQPDCRVKKELKVITHLKLMEGSLDECATYLLHWAQQRKDSIHLCCRKLKIQGLINATVIEIFKIVHADCIQELELCCLCLEDLEFLNPYLKQINNLIILKLDEIKGTVSMGESRNIDEEKVITLISQLPTLQHLEKLCINDVPFIEGNLKECLRCLKKPLEILCITNCYLLQSDLDYLPYCLNILELKCLDLTPHW
;
A
#
# COMPACT_ATOMS: atom_id res chain seq x y z
N GLN A 1 71.26 15.43 -21.86
CA GLN A 1 70.90 16.86 -21.84
C GLN A 1 69.41 16.99 -22.15
N LEU A 2 68.74 17.81 -21.34
CA LEU A 2 67.42 18.44 -21.51
C LEU A 2 66.13 17.61 -21.30
N TRP A 3 65.40 18.08 -20.29
CA TRP A 3 64.06 17.73 -19.81
C TRP A 3 62.94 18.17 -20.75
N ILE A 4 61.80 17.48 -20.74
CA ILE A 4 60.47 18.13 -20.84
C ILE A 4 59.48 17.44 -19.87
N ARG A 5 59.15 18.15 -18.79
CA ARG A 5 57.95 17.94 -17.97
C ARG A 5 56.76 18.51 -18.74
N SER A 6 55.68 17.74 -18.85
CA SER A 6 54.40 18.22 -19.41
C SER A 6 53.63 19.00 -18.35
N CYS A 7 53.23 20.23 -18.69
CA CYS A 7 52.25 21.03 -17.95
C CYS A 7 50.83 20.82 -18.52
N PRO A 8 49.78 20.96 -17.69
CA PRO A 8 48.41 20.54 -18.00
C PRO A 8 47.61 21.61 -18.75
N LYS A 9 46.61 21.19 -19.54
CA LYS A 9 45.56 22.07 -20.07
C LYS A 9 44.23 21.75 -19.39
N GLN A 10 43.58 22.84 -18.99
CA GLN A 10 42.29 22.94 -18.32
C GLN A 10 41.17 22.14 -19.01
N ASN A 11 40.32 21.53 -18.18
CA ASN A 11 38.92 21.30 -18.52
C ASN A 11 38.11 22.02 -17.44
N ASP A 12 37.53 23.17 -17.82
CA ASP A 12 36.62 23.94 -16.98
C ASP A 12 35.35 23.12 -16.75
N SER A 13 35.15 22.64 -15.52
CA SER A 13 33.85 22.16 -15.06
C SER A 13 33.22 23.25 -14.21
N PHE A 14 32.30 24.00 -14.81
CA PHE A 14 31.34 24.81 -14.06
C PHE A 14 30.46 23.85 -13.26
N LYS A 15 30.73 23.71 -11.96
CA LYS A 15 29.78 23.16 -11.00
C LYS A 15 28.80 24.29 -10.66
N GLU A 16 27.60 24.22 -11.21
CA GLU A 16 26.45 24.89 -10.62
C GLU A 16 26.21 24.28 -9.25
N ASP A 17 26.65 24.98 -8.20
CA ASP A 17 26.18 24.74 -6.84
C ASP A 17 24.68 25.08 -6.83
N THR A 18 23.82 24.06 -6.97
CA THR A 18 22.41 24.18 -6.68
C THR A 18 22.25 24.44 -5.18
N MET A 19 22.29 25.71 -4.78
CA MET A 19 21.81 26.16 -3.48
C MET A 19 20.36 25.69 -3.34
N ASN A 20 20.13 24.74 -2.43
CA ASN A 20 18.80 24.32 -2.03
C ASN A 20 18.16 25.48 -1.25
N VAL A 21 17.51 26.41 -1.95
CA VAL A 21 16.79 27.53 -1.35
C VAL A 21 15.53 26.97 -0.72
N ASN A 22 15.65 26.52 0.53
CA ASN A 22 14.49 26.22 1.36
C ASN A 22 13.67 27.51 1.51
N SER A 23 12.46 27.50 0.95
CA SER A 23 11.51 28.62 1.11
C SER A 23 11.24 28.86 2.60
N PRO A 24 11.12 30.12 3.05
CA PRO A 24 10.86 30.42 4.46
C PRO A 24 9.53 29.79 4.92
N PRO A 25 9.42 29.33 6.18
CA PRO A 25 8.19 28.75 6.71
C PRO A 25 7.01 29.72 6.60
N THR A 26 5.83 29.19 6.27
CA THR A 26 4.60 30.00 6.26
C THR A 26 4.27 30.50 7.66
N LEU A 27 3.57 31.64 7.76
CA LEU A 27 3.10 32.18 9.05
C LEU A 27 2.28 31.15 9.84
N MET A 28 1.47 30.36 9.13
CA MET A 28 0.67 29.28 9.72
C MET A 28 1.55 28.22 10.37
N LYS A 29 2.64 27.81 9.71
CA LYS A 29 3.61 26.86 10.24
C LYS A 29 4.33 27.41 11.48
N LEU A 30 4.76 28.67 11.44
CA LEU A 30 5.39 29.33 12.59
C LEU A 30 4.43 29.44 13.79
N ALA A 31 3.17 29.79 13.54
CA ALA A 31 2.14 29.86 14.56
C ALA A 31 1.88 28.48 15.18
N SER A 32 1.78 27.42 14.37
CA SER A 32 1.65 26.04 14.84
C SER A 32 2.85 25.64 15.71
N GLN A 33 4.09 25.85 15.25
CA GLN A 33 5.28 25.54 16.02
C GLN A 33 5.34 26.30 17.36
N ARG A 34 4.90 27.56 17.38
CA ARG A 34 4.87 28.35 18.60
C ARG A 34 3.83 27.83 19.58
N LEU A 35 2.65 27.45 19.09
CA LEU A 35 1.57 26.91 19.90
C LEU A 35 1.93 25.55 20.50
N LEU A 36 2.61 24.70 19.73
CA LEU A 36 3.03 23.35 20.15
C LEU A 36 4.13 23.34 21.22
N ARG A 37 4.83 24.46 21.47
CA ARG A 37 5.85 24.56 22.55
C ARG A 37 5.26 24.31 23.93
N GLU A 38 4.06 24.82 24.19
CA GLU A 38 3.40 24.72 25.49
C GLU A 38 2.27 23.69 25.40
N GLU A 39 2.59 22.43 25.70
CA GLU A 39 1.70 21.28 25.54
C GLU A 39 0.33 21.47 26.19
N ALA A 40 0.29 21.96 27.43
CA ALA A 40 -0.96 22.18 28.16
C ALA A 40 -1.86 23.25 27.50
N LEU A 41 -1.25 24.32 26.98
CA LEU A 41 -1.96 25.39 26.27
C LEU A 41 -2.42 24.91 24.89
N ALA A 42 -1.59 24.16 24.18
CA ALA A 42 -1.96 23.57 22.90
C ALA A 42 -3.20 22.67 23.05
N ILE A 43 -3.20 21.77 24.05
CA ILE A 43 -4.30 20.84 24.32
C ILE A 43 -5.57 21.58 24.73
N SER A 44 -5.49 22.61 25.58
CA SER A 44 -6.66 23.38 26.01
C SER A 44 -7.29 24.18 24.87
N ALA A 45 -6.47 24.66 23.92
CA ALA A 45 -6.91 25.42 22.76
C ALA A 45 -7.57 24.58 21.66
N LEU A 46 -7.39 23.25 21.64
CA LEU A 46 -7.88 22.38 20.54
C LEU A 46 -9.38 22.49 20.28
N LYS A 47 -10.18 22.77 21.32
CA LYS A 47 -11.65 22.91 21.18
C LYS A 47 -12.07 24.17 20.42
N GLU A 48 -11.30 25.24 20.54
CA GLU A 48 -11.56 26.55 19.93
C GLU A 48 -10.75 26.77 18.65
N LEU A 49 -9.74 25.93 18.41
CA LEU A 49 -8.88 26.02 17.24
C LEU A 49 -9.70 25.93 15.94
N PRO A 50 -9.50 26.79 14.93
CA PRO A 50 -10.16 26.66 13.63
C PRO A 50 -9.89 25.31 12.93
N ASN A 51 -10.91 24.75 12.26
CA ASN A 51 -10.79 23.44 11.56
C ASN A 51 -9.62 23.39 10.57
N MET A 52 -9.35 24.50 9.86
CA MET A 52 -8.29 24.60 8.85
C MET A 52 -6.88 24.40 9.43
N LEU A 53 -6.68 24.64 10.74
CA LEU A 53 -5.38 24.51 11.39
C LEU A 53 -5.08 23.08 11.87
N PHE A 54 -6.09 22.21 11.98
CA PHE A 54 -5.91 20.84 12.47
C PHE A 54 -4.89 20.03 11.66
N PRO A 55 -4.96 20.00 10.31
CA PRO A 55 -3.99 19.36 9.44
C PRO A 55 -2.54 19.72 9.74
N MET A 56 -2.25 21.02 9.67
CA MET A 56 -0.90 21.55 9.83
C MET A 56 -0.40 21.35 11.25
N MET A 57 -1.24 21.59 12.26
CA MET A 57 -0.85 21.36 13.65
C MET A 57 -0.58 19.89 13.93
N PHE A 58 -1.35 18.98 13.34
CA PHE A 58 -1.12 17.54 13.52
C PHE A 58 0.20 17.12 12.88
N GLU A 59 0.49 17.60 11.66
CA GLU A 59 1.75 17.35 10.98
C GLU A 59 2.94 17.89 11.77
N GLU A 60 2.89 19.14 12.24
CA GLU A 60 3.96 19.69 13.07
C GLU A 60 4.09 18.97 14.42
N ALA A 61 2.98 18.58 15.04
CA ALA A 61 3.00 17.78 16.26
C ALA A 61 3.63 16.41 16.02
N PHE A 62 3.39 15.81 14.87
CA PHE A 62 3.95 14.52 14.47
C PHE A 62 5.47 14.62 14.24
N ILE A 63 5.89 15.58 13.42
CA ILE A 63 7.31 15.79 13.07
C ILE A 63 8.14 16.06 14.33
N ASN A 64 7.59 16.83 15.27
CA ASN A 64 8.29 17.20 16.50
C ASN A 64 8.06 16.22 17.67
N GLY A 65 7.36 15.10 17.45
CA GLY A 65 7.15 14.07 18.48
C GLY A 65 6.27 14.53 19.67
N HIS A 66 5.35 15.46 19.46
CA HIS A 66 4.42 15.96 20.49
C HIS A 66 3.24 14.99 20.70
N THR A 67 3.54 13.80 21.21
CA THR A 67 2.61 12.65 21.21
C THR A 67 1.33 12.86 22.02
N LYS A 68 1.40 13.58 23.15
CA LYS A 68 0.20 13.91 23.94
C LYS A 68 -0.73 14.87 23.20
N ILE A 69 -0.18 15.78 22.40
CA ILE A 69 -0.98 16.67 21.54
C ILE A 69 -1.65 15.84 20.44
N LEU A 70 -0.92 14.94 19.77
CA LEU A 70 -1.48 14.02 18.76
C LEU A 70 -2.67 13.22 19.32
N LYS A 71 -2.50 12.61 20.51
CA LYS A 71 -3.56 11.88 21.21
C LYS A 71 -4.81 12.73 21.45
N ALA A 72 -4.63 13.99 21.82
CA ALA A 72 -5.73 14.91 22.11
C ALA A 72 -6.42 15.42 20.84
N MET A 73 -5.71 15.53 19.72
CA MET A 73 -6.24 16.00 18.44
C MET A 73 -7.16 14.99 17.76
N ILE A 74 -6.87 13.70 17.82
CA ILE A 74 -7.63 12.66 17.10
C ILE A 74 -9.11 12.63 17.49
N PRO A 75 -9.50 12.64 18.78
CA PRO A 75 -10.90 12.72 19.20
C PRO A 75 -11.61 14.03 18.83
N LEU A 76 -10.87 15.04 18.36
CA LEU A 76 -11.39 16.34 17.95
C LEU A 76 -11.27 16.56 16.43
N TRP A 77 -10.85 15.53 15.68
CA TRP A 77 -10.56 15.63 14.26
C TRP A 77 -11.80 16.08 13.47
N PRO A 78 -11.80 17.25 12.84
CA PRO A 78 -13.01 17.85 12.29
C PRO A 78 -13.37 17.34 10.89
N PHE A 79 -12.56 16.43 10.32
CA PHE A 79 -12.74 15.90 8.97
C PHE A 79 -13.12 14.41 8.99
N PRO A 80 -13.82 13.92 7.95
CA PRO A 80 -14.18 12.51 7.86
C PRO A 80 -13.00 11.58 7.54
N TYR A 81 -11.92 12.12 7.00
CA TYR A 81 -10.75 11.36 6.58
C TYR A 81 -9.52 11.82 7.35
N PHE A 82 -8.66 10.86 7.71
CA PHE A 82 -7.36 11.12 8.32
C PHE A 82 -6.30 10.33 7.57
N PHE A 83 -5.27 11.02 7.06
CA PHE A 83 -4.23 10.43 6.23
C PHE A 83 -2.91 10.44 6.99
N LEU A 84 -2.42 9.26 7.38
CA LEU A 84 -1.10 9.15 8.00
C LEU A 84 0.01 8.84 6.98
N GLY A 85 -0.36 8.49 5.74
CA GLY A 85 0.57 8.08 4.69
C GLY A 85 1.72 9.07 4.41
N MET A 86 1.48 10.38 4.53
CA MET A 86 2.51 11.41 4.33
C MET A 86 3.59 11.40 5.42
N MET A 87 3.29 10.81 6.58
CA MET A 87 4.09 10.88 7.79
C MET A 87 4.85 9.57 8.08
N ILE A 88 4.67 8.54 7.23
CA ILE A 88 5.18 7.18 7.49
C ILE A 88 6.70 7.09 7.45
N LYS A 89 7.39 7.92 6.65
CA LYS A 89 8.87 7.91 6.62
C LYS A 89 9.51 8.19 7.99
N ASN A 90 8.81 8.91 8.87
CA ASN A 90 9.27 9.25 10.21
C ASN A 90 8.44 8.56 11.31
N LEU A 91 7.59 7.59 10.94
CA LEU A 91 6.72 6.92 11.88
C LEU A 91 7.49 5.91 12.71
N THR A 92 7.63 6.21 14.00
CA THR A 92 8.11 5.26 15.00
C THR A 92 6.96 4.44 15.56
N LEU A 93 7.28 3.24 16.08
CA LEU A 93 6.31 2.39 16.77
C LEU A 93 5.61 3.13 17.93
N ASP A 94 6.33 3.98 18.66
CA ASP A 94 5.77 4.75 19.77
C ASP A 94 4.78 5.81 19.27
N THR A 95 5.11 6.51 18.17
CA THR A 95 4.18 7.46 17.56
C THR A 95 2.92 6.77 17.04
N LEU A 96 3.07 5.57 16.43
CA LEU A 96 1.94 4.72 16.05
C LEU A 96 1.07 4.37 17.27
N LYS A 97 1.66 3.88 18.37
CA LYS A 97 0.93 3.57 19.61
C LYS A 97 0.16 4.78 20.11
N ASP A 98 0.76 5.96 20.02
CA ASP A 98 0.15 7.19 20.50
C ASP A 98 -1.03 7.63 19.62
N VAL A 99 -0.90 7.52 18.30
CA VAL A 99 -2.01 7.74 17.35
C VAL A 99 -3.15 6.74 17.61
N LEU A 100 -2.83 5.45 17.76
CA LEU A 100 -3.82 4.41 18.04
C LEU A 100 -4.52 4.61 19.39
N GLN A 101 -3.81 5.07 20.42
CA GLN A 101 -4.43 5.47 21.69
C GLN A 101 -5.40 6.65 21.51
N GLY A 102 -5.07 7.61 20.66
CA GLY A 102 -6.00 8.69 20.30
C GLY A 102 -7.28 8.16 19.65
N ILE A 103 -7.17 7.12 18.82
CA ILE A 103 -8.32 6.43 18.23
C ILE A 103 -9.11 5.66 19.30
N ASP A 104 -8.45 5.04 20.27
CA ASP A 104 -9.13 4.37 21.38
C ASP A 104 -9.97 5.34 22.21
N ILE A 105 -9.44 6.55 22.43
CA ILE A 105 -10.17 7.63 23.09
C ILE A 105 -11.38 8.05 22.25
N LEU A 106 -11.25 8.11 20.92
CA LEU A 106 -12.36 8.42 20.03
C LEU A 106 -13.46 7.34 20.10
N ILE A 107 -13.09 6.06 20.06
CA ILE A 107 -14.03 4.94 20.05
C ILE A 107 -14.72 4.78 21.41
N SER A 108 -14.00 5.04 22.52
CA SER A 108 -14.53 4.92 23.88
C SER A 108 -15.45 6.08 24.30
N LYS A 109 -15.36 7.25 23.66
CA LYS A 109 -16.18 8.41 24.00
C LYS A 109 -17.50 8.41 23.22
N VAL A 110 -18.58 8.80 23.90
CA VAL A 110 -19.83 9.21 23.27
C VAL A 110 -19.56 10.52 22.53
N VAL A 111 -19.20 10.39 21.25
CA VAL A 111 -19.11 11.40 20.18
C VAL A 111 -19.07 12.85 20.69
N HIS A 112 -17.87 13.44 20.76
CA HIS A 112 -17.78 14.90 20.78
C HIS A 112 -18.36 15.43 19.45
N SER A 113 -19.28 16.40 19.52
CA SER A 113 -20.03 16.95 18.37
C SER A 113 -19.16 17.43 17.20
N ARG A 114 -17.88 17.70 17.48
CA ARG A 114 -16.90 18.17 16.51
C ARG A 114 -16.26 17.06 15.67
N CYS A 115 -16.11 15.85 16.21
CA CYS A 115 -15.36 14.81 15.51
C CYS A 115 -16.20 14.21 14.37
N LYS A 116 -15.64 14.19 13.16
CA LYS A 116 -16.31 13.65 11.97
C LYS A 116 -15.63 12.39 11.42
N LEU A 117 -14.56 11.92 12.07
CA LEU A 117 -13.68 10.89 11.55
C LEU A 117 -14.42 9.57 11.29
N LYS A 118 -14.31 9.06 10.05
CA LYS A 118 -14.91 7.81 9.58
C LYS A 118 -13.92 6.86 8.97
N GLU A 119 -12.86 7.39 8.35
CA GLU A 119 -11.87 6.58 7.66
C GLU A 119 -10.45 7.10 7.90
N ILE A 120 -9.55 6.17 8.18
CA ILE A 120 -8.12 6.41 8.39
C ILE A 120 -7.36 5.72 7.28
N LYS A 121 -6.53 6.45 6.54
CA LYS A 121 -5.66 5.92 5.49
C LYS A 121 -4.22 5.84 5.98
N TRP A 122 -3.81 4.60 6.24
CA TRP A 122 -2.49 4.15 6.62
C TRP A 122 -1.72 3.69 5.38
N LYS A 123 -1.13 4.62 4.63
CA LYS A 123 -0.49 4.29 3.35
C LYS A 123 1.03 4.18 3.50
N ASN A 124 1.55 2.98 3.74
CA ASN A 124 2.98 2.71 3.55
C ASN A 124 3.20 2.47 2.05
N THR A 125 3.68 3.49 1.31
CA THR A 125 4.02 3.32 -0.11
C THR A 125 5.39 3.88 -0.42
N ASP A 126 6.18 3.05 -1.10
CA ASP A 126 7.51 3.31 -1.65
C ASP A 126 7.56 4.34 -2.80
N TYR A 127 6.46 5.00 -3.15
CA TYR A 127 6.48 6.05 -4.17
C TYR A 127 5.78 7.29 -3.64
N GLY A 128 6.60 8.30 -3.33
CA GLY A 128 6.15 9.63 -3.01
C GLY A 128 5.40 10.22 -4.20
N LEU A 129 4.14 10.54 -3.99
CA LEU A 129 3.34 11.55 -4.69
C LEU A 129 1.89 11.35 -4.24
N GLN A 130 1.57 11.84 -3.04
CA GLN A 130 0.22 12.23 -2.65
C GLN A 130 0.36 13.12 -1.41
N GLY A 131 1.04 14.24 -1.62
CA GLY A 131 1.12 15.33 -0.68
C GLY A 131 0.31 16.50 -1.22
N ILE A 132 -1.00 16.37 -1.27
CA ILE A 132 -1.90 17.54 -1.38
C ILE A 132 -3.06 17.25 -0.44
N TRP A 133 -2.97 17.85 0.75
CA TRP A 133 -4.13 18.06 1.59
C TRP A 133 -5.22 18.73 0.74
N PRO A 134 -6.48 18.26 0.74
CA PRO A 134 -7.57 19.02 0.14
C PRO A 134 -7.80 20.23 1.05
N GLY A 135 -7.09 21.32 0.77
CA GLY A 135 -7.18 22.53 1.59
C GLY A 135 -6.33 23.72 1.16
N SER A 136 -5.48 23.63 0.13
CA SER A 136 -4.63 24.77 -0.25
C SER A 136 -5.01 25.50 -1.54
N HIS A 137 -5.96 25.02 -2.34
CA HIS A 137 -6.47 25.83 -3.47
C HIS A 137 -7.99 25.71 -3.61
N GLU A 138 -8.61 26.86 -3.41
CA GLU A 138 -9.84 27.33 -4.02
C GLU A 138 -11.12 26.52 -3.77
N VAL A 139 -12.02 27.25 -3.14
CA VAL A 139 -13.47 27.05 -3.12
C VAL A 139 -13.95 26.98 -4.57
N ASP A 140 -13.94 25.79 -5.16
CA ASP A 140 -14.82 25.36 -6.26
C ASP A 140 -14.49 23.90 -6.60
N GLY A 141 -15.32 22.96 -6.12
CA GLY A 141 -15.11 21.54 -6.36
C GLY A 141 -15.59 20.60 -5.26
N LEU A 142 -16.19 21.10 -4.18
CA LEU A 142 -16.82 20.26 -3.15
C LEU A 142 -18.25 19.80 -3.51
N SER A 143 -18.64 19.88 -4.80
CA SER A 143 -20.00 19.58 -5.24
C SER A 143 -20.20 18.16 -5.78
N GLU A 144 -19.16 17.36 -6.02
CA GLU A 144 -19.33 16.02 -6.61
C GLU A 144 -19.29 14.85 -5.62
N PHE A 145 -19.05 15.10 -4.33
CA PHE A 145 -19.10 14.05 -3.29
C PHE A 145 -20.36 14.12 -2.42
N MET A 146 -21.41 14.81 -2.89
CA MET A 146 -22.65 14.94 -2.14
C MET A 146 -23.51 13.68 -2.21
N GLU A 147 -23.79 13.17 -1.02
CA GLU A 147 -25.08 12.61 -0.61
C GLU A 147 -25.54 11.32 -1.27
N GLN A 148 -24.98 10.19 -0.83
CA GLN A 148 -25.85 9.03 -0.60
C GLN A 148 -26.59 9.23 0.72
N LYS A 149 -27.86 9.63 0.64
CA LYS A 149 -28.82 9.43 1.73
C LYS A 149 -28.88 7.94 2.04
N GLN A 150 -28.41 7.54 3.21
CA GLN A 150 -28.73 6.22 3.75
C GLN A 150 -29.67 6.33 4.95
N PRO A 151 -30.51 5.29 5.14
CA PRO A 151 -31.61 5.32 6.09
C PRO A 151 -31.07 5.36 7.51
N ASP A 152 -31.86 5.98 8.38
CA ASP A 152 -31.70 5.94 9.82
C ASP A 152 -31.64 4.47 10.28
N CYS A 153 -30.43 3.99 10.56
CA CYS A 153 -30.23 2.66 11.11
C CYS A 153 -29.12 2.74 12.15
N ARG A 154 -29.45 2.34 13.38
CA ARG A 154 -28.61 2.29 14.58
C ARG A 154 -27.47 1.25 14.47
N VAL A 155 -26.77 1.23 13.34
CA VAL A 155 -25.56 0.43 13.16
C VAL A 155 -24.41 1.30 13.69
N LYS A 156 -23.67 0.78 14.68
CA LYS A 156 -22.38 1.37 15.09
C LYS A 156 -21.61 1.70 13.82
N LYS A 157 -21.33 2.98 13.56
CA LYS A 157 -20.49 3.38 12.43
C LYS A 157 -19.07 2.92 12.75
N GLU A 158 -18.74 1.75 12.25
CA GLU A 158 -17.43 1.15 12.39
C GLU A 158 -16.38 2.07 11.74
N LEU A 159 -15.31 2.36 12.47
CA LEU A 159 -14.23 3.19 11.96
C LEU A 159 -13.42 2.37 10.96
N LYS A 160 -13.33 2.82 9.71
CA LYS A 160 -12.57 2.11 8.68
C LYS A 160 -11.11 2.51 8.74
N VAL A 161 -10.21 1.53 8.81
CA VAL A 161 -8.76 1.74 8.74
C VAL A 161 -8.24 1.06 7.48
N ILE A 162 -7.82 1.84 6.50
CA ILE A 162 -7.25 1.35 5.25
C ILE A 162 -5.74 1.27 5.41
N THR A 163 -5.14 0.11 5.16
CA THR A 163 -3.70 -0.10 5.27
C THR A 163 -3.10 -0.81 4.05
N HIS A 164 -1.78 -0.73 3.92
CA HIS A 164 -0.99 -1.60 3.05
C HIS A 164 -0.07 -2.45 3.92
N LEU A 165 -0.07 -3.75 3.66
CA LEU A 165 0.75 -4.72 4.40
C LEU A 165 1.82 -5.30 3.48
N LYS A 166 3.01 -5.47 4.04
CA LYS A 166 4.17 -6.03 3.34
C LYS A 166 4.80 -7.06 4.26
N LEU A 167 4.66 -8.33 3.88
CA LEU A 167 5.34 -9.46 4.50
C LEU A 167 6.67 -9.65 3.78
N MET A 168 7.78 -9.51 4.51
CA MET A 168 9.13 -9.68 3.98
C MET A 168 9.83 -10.79 4.75
N GLU A 169 10.38 -11.75 4.01
CA GLU A 169 11.06 -12.92 4.57
C GLU A 169 10.16 -13.65 5.60
N GLY A 170 8.85 -13.70 5.32
CA GLY A 170 7.86 -14.34 6.19
C GLY A 170 7.43 -13.54 7.43
N SER A 171 7.92 -12.32 7.62
CA SER A 171 7.63 -11.47 8.77
C SER A 171 7.04 -10.11 8.39
N LEU A 172 6.22 -9.54 9.28
CA LEU A 172 5.73 -8.17 9.16
C LEU A 172 6.65 -7.25 9.96
N ASP A 173 6.75 -5.98 9.55
CA ASP A 173 7.42 -4.98 10.37
C ASP A 173 6.69 -4.76 11.72
N GLU A 174 7.41 -4.18 12.69
CA GLU A 174 6.88 -3.98 14.04
C GLU A 174 5.58 -3.14 14.06
N CYS A 175 5.48 -2.15 13.17
CA CYS A 175 4.31 -1.29 13.08
C CYS A 175 3.10 -2.03 12.50
N ALA A 176 3.29 -2.79 11.42
CA ALA A 176 2.26 -3.62 10.81
C ALA A 176 1.76 -4.69 11.78
N THR A 177 2.69 -5.35 12.49
CA THR A 177 2.37 -6.34 13.53
C THR A 177 1.55 -5.72 14.65
N TYR A 178 1.97 -4.56 15.17
CA TYR A 178 1.23 -3.86 16.22
C TYR A 178 -0.17 -3.42 15.76
N LEU A 179 -0.29 -2.90 14.53
CA LEU A 179 -1.55 -2.47 13.94
C LEU A 179 -2.54 -3.64 13.83
N LEU A 180 -2.08 -4.81 13.36
CA LEU A 180 -2.90 -6.02 13.26
C LEU A 180 -3.41 -6.47 14.64
N HIS A 181 -2.53 -6.55 15.63
CA HIS A 181 -2.94 -6.89 16.99
C HIS A 181 -3.92 -5.87 17.57
N TRP A 182 -3.66 -4.57 17.39
CA TRP A 182 -4.55 -3.52 17.88
C TRP A 182 -5.94 -3.59 17.26
N ALA A 183 -6.02 -3.81 15.93
CA ALA A 183 -7.28 -3.94 15.21
C ALA A 183 -8.04 -5.19 15.63
N GLN A 184 -7.34 -6.32 15.83
CA GLN A 184 -7.96 -7.57 16.27
C GLN A 184 -8.65 -7.44 17.63
N GLN A 185 -8.07 -6.67 18.56
CA GLN A 185 -8.69 -6.39 19.87
C GLN A 185 -9.93 -5.48 19.77
N ARG A 186 -10.19 -4.87 18.61
CA ARG A 186 -11.25 -3.87 18.38
C ARG A 186 -12.15 -4.22 17.19
N LYS A 187 -12.21 -5.50 16.83
CA LYS A 187 -12.98 -6.03 15.69
C LYS A 187 -14.48 -5.62 15.66
N ASP A 188 -15.06 -5.25 16.81
CA ASP A 188 -16.47 -4.84 16.88
C ASP A 188 -16.68 -3.32 16.66
N SER A 189 -15.59 -2.57 16.47
CA SER A 189 -15.60 -1.10 16.32
C SER A 189 -14.72 -0.60 15.18
N ILE A 190 -13.84 -1.46 14.65
CA ILE A 190 -12.85 -1.10 13.64
C ILE A 190 -12.82 -2.13 12.53
N HIS A 191 -13.00 -1.62 11.31
CA HIS A 191 -12.88 -2.40 10.09
C HIS A 191 -11.49 -2.18 9.48
N LEU A 192 -10.58 -3.15 9.66
CA LEU A 192 -9.25 -3.09 9.04
C LEU A 192 -9.31 -3.62 7.60
N CYS A 193 -9.02 -2.75 6.65
CA CYS A 193 -9.12 -2.99 5.23
C CYS A 193 -7.73 -2.89 4.58
N CYS A 194 -7.13 -4.02 4.22
CA CYS A 194 -5.87 -4.04 3.49
C CYS A 194 -6.12 -3.83 2.00
N ARG A 195 -5.59 -2.74 1.42
CA ARG A 195 -5.79 -2.44 -0.01
C ARG A 195 -4.72 -3.05 -0.90
N LYS A 196 -3.48 -3.07 -0.40
CA LYS A 196 -2.32 -3.65 -1.04
C LYS A 196 -1.65 -4.63 -0.07
N LEU A 197 -1.47 -5.87 -0.51
CA LEU A 197 -0.75 -6.90 0.21
C LEU A 197 0.46 -7.35 -0.63
N LYS A 198 1.67 -7.17 -0.11
CA LYS A 198 2.88 -7.79 -0.66
C LYS A 198 3.29 -8.96 0.22
N ILE A 199 3.53 -10.12 -0.38
CA ILE A 199 4.02 -11.33 0.27
C ILE A 199 5.33 -11.71 -0.41
N GLN A 200 6.44 -11.54 0.31
CA GLN A 200 7.77 -11.92 -0.13
C GLN A 200 8.37 -12.94 0.83
N GLY A 201 8.58 -14.16 0.35
CA GLY A 201 8.91 -15.30 1.22
C GLY A 201 7.74 -15.63 2.17
N LEU A 202 7.40 -16.91 2.27
CA LEU A 202 6.16 -17.32 2.92
C LEU A 202 6.40 -18.07 4.23
N ILE A 203 5.68 -17.65 5.27
CA ILE A 203 5.47 -18.43 6.49
C ILE A 203 3.96 -18.63 6.66
N ASN A 204 3.51 -19.87 6.55
CA ASN A 204 2.08 -20.24 6.57
C ASN A 204 1.32 -19.61 7.75
N ALA A 205 1.93 -19.62 8.95
CA ALA A 205 1.32 -19.09 10.16
C ALA A 205 1.00 -17.59 10.06
N THR A 206 1.93 -16.77 9.56
CA THR A 206 1.74 -15.32 9.42
C THR A 206 0.64 -15.00 8.41
N VAL A 207 0.59 -15.73 7.30
CA VAL A 207 -0.46 -15.56 6.28
C VAL A 207 -1.84 -15.90 6.86
N ILE A 208 -1.97 -17.02 7.58
CA ILE A 208 -3.20 -17.41 8.26
C ILE A 208 -3.67 -16.29 9.20
N GLU A 209 -2.76 -15.70 9.98
CA GLU A 209 -3.10 -14.59 10.88
C GLU A 209 -3.56 -13.34 10.13
N ILE A 210 -2.87 -12.94 9.05
CA ILE A 210 -3.26 -11.79 8.25
C ILE A 210 -4.69 -11.97 7.72
N PHE A 211 -5.00 -13.11 7.10
CA PHE A 211 -6.34 -13.36 6.52
C PHE A 211 -7.43 -13.61 7.58
N LYS A 212 -7.09 -13.87 8.84
CA LYS A 212 -8.05 -13.87 9.96
C LYS A 212 -8.47 -12.46 10.38
N ILE A 213 -7.57 -11.49 10.26
CA ILE A 213 -7.77 -10.11 10.75
C ILE A 213 -8.25 -9.20 9.60
N VAL A 214 -7.69 -9.40 8.41
CA VAL A 214 -7.95 -8.59 7.22
C VAL A 214 -9.05 -9.23 6.38
N HIS A 215 -10.03 -8.43 5.98
CA HIS A 215 -11.05 -8.86 5.03
C HIS A 215 -10.48 -9.00 3.62
N ALA A 216 -10.56 -10.20 3.04
CA ALA A 216 -10.03 -10.50 1.70
C ALA A 216 -10.66 -9.62 0.60
N ASP A 217 -11.94 -9.27 0.72
CA ASP A 217 -12.66 -8.40 -0.23
C ASP A 217 -12.10 -6.97 -0.32
N CYS A 218 -11.30 -6.54 0.67
CA CYS A 218 -10.66 -5.22 0.65
C CYS A 218 -9.43 -5.16 -0.26
N ILE A 219 -8.80 -6.31 -0.52
CA ILE A 219 -7.53 -6.40 -1.24
C ILE A 219 -7.79 -6.16 -2.73
N GLN A 220 -7.06 -5.18 -3.29
CA GLN A 220 -7.11 -4.85 -4.71
C GLN A 220 -5.78 -4.99 -5.42
N GLU A 221 -4.66 -4.85 -4.70
CA GLU A 221 -3.33 -5.13 -5.22
C GLU A 221 -2.69 -6.25 -4.41
N LEU A 222 -2.34 -7.33 -5.09
CA LEU A 222 -1.60 -8.45 -4.53
C LEU A 222 -0.28 -8.61 -5.27
N GLU A 223 0.80 -8.63 -4.51
CA GLU A 223 2.16 -8.84 -5.02
C GLU A 223 2.75 -10.07 -4.32
N LEU A 224 2.97 -11.14 -5.07
CA LEU A 224 3.57 -12.39 -4.62
C LEU A 224 4.99 -12.46 -5.18
N CYS A 225 5.98 -12.57 -4.30
CA CYS A 225 7.39 -12.42 -4.64
C CYS A 225 8.24 -13.50 -3.96
N CYS A 226 9.23 -14.07 -4.67
CA CYS A 226 10.17 -15.05 -4.14
C CYS A 226 9.49 -16.27 -3.47
N LEU A 227 8.44 -16.81 -4.08
CA LEU A 227 7.69 -17.98 -3.57
C LEU A 227 8.04 -19.25 -4.35
N CYS A 228 7.75 -20.44 -3.80
CA CYS A 228 7.73 -21.67 -4.60
C CYS A 228 6.30 -22.09 -5.00
N LEU A 229 6.18 -23.14 -5.82
CA LEU A 229 4.87 -23.65 -6.24
C LEU A 229 4.02 -24.13 -5.05
N GLU A 230 4.64 -24.76 -4.06
CA GLU A 230 3.97 -25.24 -2.85
C GLU A 230 3.39 -24.08 -2.02
N ASP A 231 4.10 -22.94 -1.97
CA ASP A 231 3.60 -21.71 -1.32
C ASP A 231 2.37 -21.16 -2.05
N LEU A 232 2.37 -21.21 -3.39
CA LEU A 232 1.25 -20.75 -4.21
C LEU A 232 0.03 -21.68 -4.06
N GLU A 233 0.25 -22.99 -3.97
CA GLU A 233 -0.78 -23.97 -3.66
C GLU A 233 -1.42 -23.68 -2.28
N PHE A 234 -0.60 -23.42 -1.27
CA PHE A 234 -1.06 -23.02 0.06
C PHE A 234 -1.87 -21.71 0.04
N LEU A 235 -1.48 -20.74 -0.80
CA LEU A 235 -2.17 -19.46 -0.93
C LEU A 235 -3.51 -19.56 -1.65
N ASN A 236 -3.71 -20.57 -2.49
CA ASN A 236 -4.90 -20.73 -3.33
C ASN A 236 -6.25 -20.55 -2.61
N PRO A 237 -6.53 -21.17 -1.44
CA PRO A 237 -7.77 -20.95 -0.70
C PRO A 237 -7.98 -19.48 -0.26
N TYR A 238 -6.91 -18.71 -0.06
CA TYR A 238 -7.01 -17.28 0.28
C TYR A 238 -7.21 -16.44 -0.97
N LEU A 239 -6.56 -16.78 -2.09
CA LEU A 239 -6.78 -16.11 -3.38
C LEU A 239 -8.26 -16.23 -3.81
N LYS A 240 -8.90 -17.37 -3.54
CA LYS A 240 -10.34 -17.58 -3.78
C LYS A 240 -11.25 -16.66 -2.97
N GLN A 241 -10.79 -16.12 -1.84
CA GLN A 241 -11.55 -15.17 -1.02
C GLN A 241 -11.40 -13.73 -1.51
N ILE A 242 -10.39 -13.43 -2.35
CA ILE A 242 -10.13 -12.08 -2.85
C ILE A 242 -10.97 -11.84 -4.10
N ASN A 243 -12.16 -11.28 -3.92
CA ASN A 243 -13.08 -11.06 -5.05
C ASN A 243 -12.79 -9.79 -5.84
N ASN A 244 -12.21 -8.75 -5.22
CA ASN A 244 -12.05 -7.42 -5.80
C ASN A 244 -10.62 -7.13 -6.31
N LEU A 245 -9.85 -8.16 -6.66
CA LEU A 245 -8.46 -8.01 -7.12
C LEU A 245 -8.40 -7.28 -8.47
N ILE A 246 -7.68 -6.16 -8.52
CA ILE A 246 -7.48 -5.33 -9.72
C ILE A 246 -6.08 -5.55 -10.30
N ILE A 247 -5.08 -5.67 -9.42
CA ILE A 247 -3.67 -5.79 -9.78
C ILE A 247 -3.10 -7.05 -9.14
N LEU A 248 -2.57 -7.94 -9.98
CA LEU A 248 -1.82 -9.11 -9.55
C LEU A 248 -0.40 -9.02 -10.10
N LYS A 249 0.58 -9.15 -9.22
CA LYS A 249 2.00 -9.22 -9.56
C LYS A 249 2.55 -10.54 -9.04
N LEU A 250 3.15 -11.31 -9.93
CA LEU A 250 3.89 -12.53 -9.63
C LEU A 250 5.36 -12.26 -9.99
N ASP A 251 6.26 -12.50 -9.04
CA ASP A 251 7.67 -12.13 -9.16
C ASP A 251 8.54 -13.24 -8.57
N GLU A 252 9.51 -13.75 -9.33
CA GLU A 252 10.44 -14.80 -8.91
C GLU A 252 9.74 -16.02 -8.28
N ILE A 253 8.70 -16.55 -8.94
CA ILE A 253 7.97 -17.73 -8.44
C ILE A 253 8.67 -18.99 -8.94
N LYS A 254 9.39 -19.65 -8.04
CA LYS A 254 10.22 -20.82 -8.32
C LYS A 254 9.36 -22.07 -8.54
N GLY A 255 9.83 -22.94 -9.42
CA GLY A 255 9.29 -24.30 -9.58
C GLY A 255 9.46 -25.17 -8.33
N THR A 256 9.01 -26.43 -8.41
CA THR A 256 9.12 -27.39 -7.30
C THR A 256 10.58 -27.56 -6.87
N VAL A 257 10.84 -27.46 -5.58
CA VAL A 257 12.17 -27.74 -5.01
C VAL A 257 12.33 -29.26 -4.93
N SER A 258 12.71 -29.90 -6.03
CA SER A 258 13.18 -31.28 -5.99
C SER A 258 14.58 -31.30 -5.35
N MET A 259 14.75 -32.10 -4.30
CA MET A 259 16.05 -32.41 -3.70
C MET A 259 16.82 -33.35 -4.66
N GLY A 260 17.27 -32.83 -5.79
CA GLY A 260 17.96 -33.58 -6.84
C GLY A 260 18.33 -32.67 -8.00
N GLU A 261 19.48 -32.91 -8.62
CA GLU A 261 20.23 -32.02 -9.54
C GLU A 261 19.55 -31.69 -10.89
N SER A 262 18.23 -31.84 -11.03
CA SER A 262 17.48 -31.37 -12.19
C SER A 262 16.33 -30.46 -11.76
N ARG A 263 16.34 -29.21 -12.23
CA ARG A 263 15.23 -28.24 -12.13
C ARG A 263 14.05 -28.64 -13.01
N ASN A 264 13.62 -29.88 -12.96
CA ASN A 264 12.45 -30.31 -13.72
C ASN A 264 11.22 -29.91 -12.92
N ILE A 265 10.55 -28.88 -13.42
CA ILE A 265 9.22 -28.50 -12.96
C ILE A 265 8.31 -29.68 -13.28
N ASP A 266 7.59 -30.17 -12.27
CA ASP A 266 6.58 -31.20 -12.48
C ASP A 266 5.39 -30.58 -13.24
N GLU A 267 5.36 -30.80 -14.57
CA GLU A 267 4.35 -30.23 -15.47
C GLU A 267 2.92 -30.59 -15.04
N GLU A 268 2.69 -31.81 -14.53
CA GLU A 268 1.36 -32.21 -14.04
C GLU A 268 0.94 -31.39 -12.82
N LYS A 269 1.86 -31.12 -11.88
CA LYS A 269 1.58 -30.25 -10.73
C LYS A 269 1.32 -28.82 -11.15
N VAL A 270 2.05 -28.29 -12.12
CA VAL A 270 1.83 -26.94 -12.64
C VAL A 270 0.45 -26.82 -13.26
N ILE A 271 0.08 -27.73 -14.16
CA ILE A 271 -1.22 -27.74 -14.81
C ILE A 271 -2.32 -27.85 -13.76
N THR A 272 -2.14 -28.74 -12.77
CA THR A 272 -3.07 -28.90 -11.65
C THR A 272 -3.21 -27.59 -10.87
N LEU A 273 -2.11 -26.93 -10.50
CA LEU A 273 -2.14 -25.68 -9.75
C LEU A 273 -2.84 -24.57 -10.54
N ILE A 274 -2.49 -24.39 -11.82
CA ILE A 274 -3.10 -23.38 -12.69
C ILE A 274 -4.61 -23.62 -12.81
N SER A 275 -5.02 -24.88 -12.99
CA SER A 275 -6.45 -25.24 -13.09
C SER A 275 -7.24 -24.94 -11.80
N GLN A 276 -6.55 -24.90 -10.66
CA GLN A 276 -7.15 -24.63 -9.36
C GLN A 276 -7.14 -23.15 -8.97
N LEU A 277 -6.46 -22.28 -9.74
CA LEU A 277 -6.43 -20.84 -9.49
C LEU A 277 -7.86 -20.27 -9.50
N PRO A 278 -8.16 -19.29 -8.62
CA PRO A 278 -9.45 -18.65 -8.62
C PRO A 278 -9.72 -17.93 -9.92
N THR A 279 -10.99 -17.89 -10.29
CA THR A 279 -11.44 -17.04 -11.38
C THR A 279 -11.41 -15.58 -10.95
N LEU A 280 -10.56 -14.77 -11.59
CA LEU A 280 -10.33 -13.36 -11.28
C LEU A 280 -11.34 -12.49 -12.04
N GLN A 281 -12.28 -11.88 -11.30
CA GLN A 281 -13.45 -11.22 -11.87
C GLN A 281 -13.21 -9.77 -12.30
N HIS A 282 -12.29 -9.08 -11.63
CA HIS A 282 -12.05 -7.64 -11.75
C HIS A 282 -10.60 -7.30 -12.09
N LEU A 283 -9.79 -8.29 -12.48
CA LEU A 283 -8.37 -8.08 -12.74
C LEU A 283 -8.21 -7.24 -14.01
N GLU A 284 -7.50 -6.12 -13.90
CA GLU A 284 -7.18 -5.20 -14.99
C GLU A 284 -5.70 -5.26 -15.35
N LYS A 285 -4.84 -5.56 -14.36
CA LYS A 285 -3.39 -5.60 -14.54
C LYS A 285 -2.80 -6.91 -14.02
N LEU A 286 -2.09 -7.59 -14.90
CA LEU A 286 -1.29 -8.77 -14.59
C LEU A 286 0.17 -8.50 -14.93
N CYS A 287 1.06 -8.59 -13.94
CA CYS A 287 2.50 -8.56 -14.15
C CYS A 287 3.10 -9.89 -13.69
N ILE A 288 3.94 -10.47 -14.53
CA ILE A 288 4.61 -11.73 -14.31
C ILE A 288 6.09 -11.49 -14.60
N ASN A 289 6.94 -11.68 -13.60
CA ASN A 289 8.38 -11.51 -13.72
C ASN A 289 9.10 -12.75 -13.20
N ASP A 290 10.00 -13.33 -14.00
CA ASP A 290 10.78 -14.52 -13.62
C ASP A 290 9.92 -15.65 -13.01
N VAL A 291 8.95 -16.13 -13.79
CA VAL A 291 8.04 -17.22 -13.40
C VAL A 291 8.18 -18.38 -14.41
N PRO A 292 9.05 -19.37 -14.13
CA PRO A 292 9.39 -20.42 -15.09
C PRO A 292 8.21 -21.28 -15.56
N PHE A 293 7.20 -21.52 -14.72
CA PHE A 293 6.08 -22.39 -15.07
C PHE A 293 5.12 -21.78 -16.11
N ILE A 294 5.32 -20.52 -16.50
CA ILE A 294 4.54 -19.87 -17.57
C ILE A 294 4.92 -20.41 -18.95
N GLU A 295 6.15 -20.92 -19.10
CA GLU A 295 6.63 -21.55 -20.32
C GLU A 295 5.66 -22.67 -20.75
N GLY A 296 5.05 -22.53 -21.93
CA GLY A 296 4.08 -23.46 -22.50
C GLY A 296 2.69 -23.46 -21.85
N ASN A 297 2.47 -22.69 -20.79
CA ASN A 297 1.24 -22.71 -19.99
C ASN A 297 0.49 -21.36 -19.98
N LEU A 298 0.93 -20.37 -20.76
CA LEU A 298 0.36 -19.02 -20.75
C LEU A 298 -1.15 -19.03 -21.02
N LYS A 299 -1.58 -19.88 -21.96
CA LYS A 299 -3.00 -20.06 -22.28
C LYS A 299 -3.82 -20.46 -21.07
N GLU A 300 -3.34 -21.43 -20.28
CA GLU A 300 -4.04 -21.92 -19.09
C GLU A 300 -4.03 -20.85 -17.99
N CYS A 301 -2.92 -20.13 -17.81
CA CYS A 301 -2.86 -19.03 -16.85
C CYS A 301 -3.86 -17.91 -17.17
N LEU A 302 -4.03 -17.55 -18.45
CA LEU A 302 -4.98 -16.50 -18.84
C LEU A 302 -6.44 -16.96 -18.79
N ARG A 303 -6.74 -18.27 -18.71
CA ARG A 303 -8.13 -18.77 -18.58
C ARG A 303 -8.80 -18.38 -17.26
N CYS A 304 -8.03 -18.07 -16.22
CA CYS A 304 -8.60 -17.65 -14.93
C CYS A 304 -9.28 -16.27 -14.99
N LEU A 305 -9.08 -15.49 -16.05
CA LEU A 305 -9.60 -14.13 -16.20
C LEU A 305 -11.02 -14.14 -16.76
N LYS A 306 -11.96 -13.40 -16.13
CA LYS A 306 -13.32 -13.18 -16.68
C LYS A 306 -13.45 -11.96 -17.56
N LYS A 307 -12.53 -11.02 -17.44
CA LYS A 307 -12.52 -9.75 -18.17
C LYS A 307 -11.20 -9.61 -18.90
N PRO A 308 -11.20 -8.89 -20.03
CA PRO A 308 -9.97 -8.57 -20.71
C PRO A 308 -9.11 -7.65 -19.85
N LEU A 309 -7.80 -7.87 -19.87
CA LEU A 309 -6.81 -7.05 -19.18
C LEU A 309 -6.63 -5.72 -19.90
N GLU A 310 -6.32 -4.67 -19.13
CA GLU A 310 -5.80 -3.41 -19.67
C GLU A 310 -4.27 -3.43 -19.79
N ILE A 311 -3.59 -4.14 -18.88
CA ILE A 311 -2.13 -4.19 -18.83
C ILE A 311 -1.68 -5.65 -18.60
N LEU A 312 -0.83 -6.13 -19.50
CA LEU A 312 -0.12 -7.41 -19.36
C LEU A 312 1.38 -7.15 -19.48
N CYS A 313 2.13 -7.50 -18.43
CA CYS A 313 3.59 -7.48 -18.44
C CYS A 313 4.10 -8.89 -18.16
N ILE A 314 4.90 -9.44 -19.06
CA ILE A 314 5.60 -10.70 -18.90
C ILE A 314 7.08 -10.41 -19.14
N THR A 315 7.86 -10.39 -18.07
CA THR A 315 9.28 -10.01 -18.09
C THR A 315 10.14 -11.14 -17.56
N ASN A 316 11.33 -11.33 -18.12
CA ASN A 316 12.28 -12.36 -17.69
C ASN A 316 11.69 -13.79 -17.63
N CYS A 317 10.70 -14.11 -18.47
CA CYS A 317 10.12 -15.44 -18.58
C CYS A 317 10.49 -16.08 -19.91
N TYR A 318 10.59 -17.41 -19.93
CA TYR A 318 10.67 -18.19 -21.18
C TYR A 318 9.25 -18.40 -21.71
N LEU A 319 9.02 -18.02 -22.97
CA LEU A 319 7.75 -18.23 -23.68
C LEU A 319 8.01 -19.12 -24.89
N LEU A 320 7.20 -20.15 -25.06
CA LEU A 320 7.27 -21.00 -26.25
C LEU A 320 6.59 -20.30 -27.44
N GLN A 321 6.91 -20.77 -28.65
CA GLN A 321 6.22 -20.27 -29.86
C GLN A 321 4.70 -20.47 -29.76
N SER A 322 4.24 -21.57 -29.16
CA SER A 322 2.82 -21.82 -28.92
C SER A 322 2.15 -20.79 -28.00
N ASP A 323 2.88 -20.22 -27.05
CA ASP A 323 2.37 -19.15 -26.19
C ASP A 323 2.19 -17.86 -26.98
N LEU A 324 3.18 -17.53 -27.82
CA LEU A 324 3.15 -16.35 -28.69
C LEU A 324 2.05 -16.45 -29.75
N ASP A 325 1.91 -17.64 -30.36
CA ASP A 325 0.88 -17.91 -31.37
C ASP A 325 -0.54 -17.83 -30.79
N TYR A 326 -0.70 -18.07 -29.48
CA TYR A 326 -2.00 -17.98 -28.79
C TYR A 326 -2.44 -16.53 -28.52
N LEU A 327 -1.50 -15.61 -28.23
CA LEU A 327 -1.82 -14.24 -27.81
C LEU A 327 -2.82 -13.52 -28.74
N PRO A 328 -2.67 -13.51 -30.09
CA PRO A 328 -3.60 -12.81 -30.97
C PRO A 328 -5.06 -13.30 -30.90
N TYR A 329 -5.27 -14.54 -30.45
CA TYR A 329 -6.60 -15.17 -30.37
C TYR A 329 -7.18 -15.13 -28.96
N CYS A 330 -6.45 -14.60 -27.97
CA CYS A 330 -6.87 -14.59 -26.59
C CYS A 330 -7.86 -13.44 -26.34
N LEU A 331 -9.13 -13.78 -26.10
CA LEU A 331 -10.19 -12.80 -25.81
C LEU A 331 -9.88 -11.94 -24.57
N ASN A 332 -9.13 -12.50 -23.61
CA ASN A 332 -8.78 -11.85 -22.35
C ASN A 332 -7.70 -10.77 -22.49
N ILE A 333 -7.20 -10.50 -23.70
CA ILE A 333 -6.21 -9.45 -23.94
C ILE A 333 -6.58 -8.50 -25.09
N LEU A 334 -7.80 -8.59 -25.62
CA LEU A 334 -8.25 -7.75 -26.74
C LEU A 334 -8.40 -6.26 -26.40
N GLU A 335 -8.52 -5.93 -25.11
CA GLU A 335 -8.65 -4.54 -24.62
C GLU A 335 -7.34 -4.03 -23.99
N LEU A 336 -6.20 -4.70 -24.26
CA LEU A 336 -4.91 -4.27 -23.75
C LEU A 336 -4.54 -2.87 -24.25
N LYS A 337 -4.20 -2.00 -23.30
CA LYS A 337 -3.59 -0.68 -23.53
C LYS A 337 -2.07 -0.76 -23.51
N CYS A 338 -1.51 -1.73 -22.79
CA CYS A 338 -0.07 -1.94 -22.65
C CYS A 338 0.26 -3.43 -22.62
N LEU A 339 1.19 -3.83 -23.49
CA LEU A 339 1.78 -5.17 -23.53
C LEU A 339 3.30 -5.04 -23.45
N ASP A 340 3.90 -5.66 -22.44
CA ASP A 340 5.35 -5.76 -22.29
C ASP A 340 5.74 -7.24 -22.27
N LEU A 341 6.56 -7.66 -23.23
CA LEU A 341 7.09 -9.02 -23.39
C LEU A 341 8.62 -8.93 -23.45
N THR A 342 9.25 -8.64 -22.31
CA THR A 342 10.71 -8.54 -22.23
C THR A 342 11.30 -9.92 -21.87
N PRO A 343 12.05 -10.58 -22.77
CA PRO A 343 12.55 -11.93 -22.53
C PRO A 343 13.68 -11.98 -21.48
N HIS A 344 13.91 -13.16 -20.91
CA HIS A 344 15.13 -13.45 -20.15
C HIS A 344 16.31 -13.54 -21.13
N TRP A 345 17.33 -12.70 -20.98
CA TRP A 345 18.55 -12.70 -21.82
C TRP A 345 19.64 -13.61 -21.26
#